data_AF-A0A482UX78-F1
#
_entry.id   AF-A0A482UX78-F1
#
_cell.length_a   1.000
_cell.length_b   1.000
_cell.length_c   1.000
_cell.angle_alpha   90.00
_cell.angle_beta   90.00
_cell.angle_gamma   90.00
#
_symmetry.space_group_name_H-M   'P 1'
#
loop_
_entity.id
_entity.type
_entity.pdbx_description
1 polymer ?
#
loop_
_entity_poly.entity_id
_entity_poly.type
_entity_poly.pdbx_seq_one_letter_code
_entity_poly.pdbx_strand_id
1 'polypeptide(L)'
;MAKSMKLNAAAGVGGMLKEGMRTYEGLEGAILRNIDAAKAIAMMVRTSLGPNGMNKLVVNHLEKIIVTSDCATILKELEVQHPAAKMLVLAAQMQENEYGDNTNFVSNLCIEQLGRFICG
;
A
#
# COMPACT_ATOMS: atom_id res chain seq x y z
N MET A 1 14.53 -44.38 -28.39
CA MET A 1 15.42 -43.90 -27.32
C MET A 1 16.03 -42.57 -27.78
N ALA A 2 15.91 -41.54 -26.92
CA ALA A 2 16.57 -40.22 -26.98
C ALA A 2 16.23 -39.25 -28.14
N LYS A 3 15.09 -38.55 -28.02
CA LYS A 3 14.85 -37.27 -28.71
C LYS A 3 15.64 -36.20 -27.97
N SER A 4 16.65 -35.66 -28.64
CA SER A 4 17.53 -34.58 -28.15
C SER A 4 16.72 -33.45 -27.52
N MET A 5 17.02 -33.23 -26.24
CA MET A 5 16.47 -32.22 -25.36
C MET A 5 16.89 -30.84 -25.90
N LYS A 6 15.93 -30.08 -26.43
CA LYS A 6 16.12 -28.65 -26.76
C LYS A 6 16.27 -27.87 -25.44
N LEU A 7 17.46 -27.95 -24.85
CA LEU A 7 17.93 -27.02 -23.81
C LEU A 7 18.36 -25.75 -24.52
N ASN A 8 17.47 -24.77 -24.66
CA ASN A 8 17.82 -23.35 -24.85
C ASN A 8 16.55 -22.48 -25.00
N ALA A 9 15.88 -22.20 -23.88
CA ALA A 9 14.96 -21.05 -23.72
C ALA A 9 14.63 -20.74 -22.25
N ALA A 10 15.32 -21.35 -21.26
CA ALA A 10 14.94 -21.30 -19.85
C ALA A 10 16.06 -20.71 -18.95
N ALA A 11 16.85 -19.79 -19.48
CA ALA A 11 17.98 -19.17 -18.75
C ALA A 11 17.71 -17.70 -18.39
N GLY A 12 16.48 -17.38 -17.96
CA GLY A 12 16.13 -16.05 -17.47
C GLY A 12 14.81 -16.05 -16.70
N VAL A 13 14.68 -15.12 -15.76
CA VAL A 13 13.52 -14.94 -14.86
C VAL A 13 12.19 -14.90 -15.63
N GLY A 14 12.19 -14.41 -16.87
CA GLY A 14 11.01 -14.39 -17.75
C GLY A 14 10.48 -15.76 -18.20
N GLY A 15 11.27 -16.83 -18.17
CA GLY A 15 10.83 -18.18 -18.58
C GLY A 15 10.21 -19.01 -17.45
N MET A 16 10.40 -18.62 -16.19
CA MET A 16 9.83 -19.30 -15.01
C MET A 16 8.50 -18.66 -14.55
N LEU A 17 8.13 -17.52 -15.13
CA LEU A 17 6.95 -16.76 -14.74
C LEU A 17 5.79 -17.03 -15.69
N LYS A 18 4.58 -17.09 -15.13
CA LYS A 18 3.34 -17.31 -15.88
C LYS A 18 3.11 -16.17 -16.88
N GLU A 19 2.67 -16.51 -18.09
CA GLU A 19 2.38 -15.53 -19.15
C GLU A 19 1.46 -14.41 -18.62
N GLY A 20 1.92 -13.15 -18.73
CA GLY A 20 1.22 -11.96 -18.24
C GLY A 20 1.79 -11.31 -16.97
N MET A 21 2.76 -11.93 -16.30
CA MET A 21 3.42 -11.34 -15.12
C MET A 21 4.40 -10.23 -15.54
N ARG A 22 4.06 -8.98 -15.20
CA ARG A 22 4.96 -7.83 -15.36
C ARG A 22 5.92 -7.77 -14.17
N THR A 23 7.08 -8.39 -14.31
CA THR A 23 8.17 -8.24 -13.34
C THR A 23 8.89 -6.93 -13.61
N TYR A 24 8.96 -6.07 -12.61
CA TYR A 24 9.77 -4.87 -12.67
C TYR A 24 11.11 -5.20 -12.02
N GLU A 25 12.11 -5.53 -12.84
CA GLU A 25 13.48 -5.68 -12.38
C GLU A 25 14.13 -4.30 -12.35
N GLY A 26 14.33 -3.78 -11.13
CA GLY A 26 14.92 -2.48 -10.88
C GLY A 26 14.55 -2.00 -9.48
N LEU A 27 15.54 -1.97 -8.58
CA LEU A 27 15.36 -1.60 -7.18
C LEU A 27 14.62 -0.25 -7.06
N GLU A 28 15.05 0.75 -7.83
CA GLU A 28 14.48 2.10 -7.79
C GLU A 28 13.04 2.18 -8.30
N GLY A 29 12.72 1.50 -9.41
CA GLY A 29 11.39 1.59 -10.02
C GLY A 29 10.29 0.92 -9.18
N ALA A 30 10.60 -0.19 -8.52
CA ALA A 30 9.68 -0.84 -7.58
C ALA A 30 9.51 -0.01 -6.31
N ILE A 31 10.60 0.55 -5.77
CA ILE A 31 10.56 1.34 -4.54
C ILE A 31 9.77 2.64 -4.74
N LEU A 32 9.98 3.37 -5.83
CA LEU A 32 9.24 4.61 -6.11
C LEU A 32 7.73 4.40 -6.16
N ARG A 33 7.26 3.30 -6.77
CA ARG A 33 5.84 2.96 -6.82
C ARG A 33 5.26 2.62 -5.47
N ASN A 34 6.03 1.91 -4.63
CA ASN A 34 5.64 1.64 -3.25
C ASN A 34 5.42 2.95 -2.48
N ILE A 35 6.30 3.94 -2.69
CA ILE A 35 6.21 5.25 -2.06
C ILE A 35 5.03 6.04 -2.59
N ASP A 36 4.79 6.05 -3.90
CA ASP A 36 3.68 6.81 -4.46
C ASP A 36 2.34 6.27 -3.95
N ALA A 37 2.20 4.94 -3.84
CA ALA A 37 1.03 4.31 -3.22
C ALA A 37 0.89 4.69 -1.74
N ALA A 38 1.99 4.70 -0.98
CA ALA A 38 1.99 5.11 0.41
C ALA A 38 1.63 6.60 0.57
N LYS A 39 2.24 7.49 -0.23
CA LYS A 39 1.96 8.93 -0.24
C LYS A 39 0.50 9.25 -0.54
N ALA A 40 -0.12 8.52 -1.47
CA ALA A 40 -1.54 8.70 -1.77
C ALA A 40 -2.41 8.48 -0.52
N ILE A 41 -2.10 7.45 0.28
CA ILE A 41 -2.80 7.17 1.54
C ILE A 41 -2.54 8.27 2.58
N ALA A 42 -1.29 8.73 2.74
CA ALA A 42 -0.98 9.83 3.67
C ALA A 42 -1.78 11.08 3.35
N MET A 43 -1.84 11.48 2.08
CA MET A 43 -2.54 12.71 1.69
C MET A 43 -4.03 12.65 2.04
N MET A 44 -4.67 11.48 1.93
CA MET A 44 -6.07 11.30 2.34
C MET A 44 -6.25 11.48 3.85
N VAL A 45 -5.39 10.83 4.64
CA VAL A 45 -5.45 10.75 6.11
C VAL A 45 -5.00 12.05 6.79
N ARG A 46 -4.03 12.77 6.22
CA ARG A 46 -3.42 13.99 6.79
C ARG A 46 -4.45 15.06 7.16
N THR A 47 -5.50 15.18 6.36
CA THR A 47 -6.53 16.21 6.57
C THR A 47 -7.53 15.88 7.68
N SER A 48 -7.51 14.65 8.18
CA SER A 48 -8.36 14.17 9.28
C SER A 48 -7.62 14.17 10.62
N LEU A 49 -6.41 14.74 10.68
CA LEU A 49 -5.61 14.84 11.89
C LEU A 49 -5.96 16.10 12.70
N GLY A 50 -6.15 15.92 14.01
CA GLY A 50 -6.30 17.01 14.99
C GLY A 50 -7.77 17.38 15.28
N PRO A 51 -7.99 18.30 16.24
CA PRO A 51 -9.34 18.69 16.70
C PRO A 51 -10.16 19.41 15.63
N ASN A 52 -9.51 19.98 14.60
CA ASN A 52 -10.14 20.55 13.41
C ASN A 52 -10.03 19.62 12.18
N GLY A 53 -9.87 18.31 12.41
CA GLY A 53 -9.77 17.31 11.35
C GLY A 53 -11.04 17.28 10.50
N MET A 54 -10.87 17.19 9.18
CA MET A 54 -12.00 17.05 8.25
C MET A 54 -12.51 15.62 8.24
N ASN A 55 -13.83 15.46 8.41
CA ASN A 55 -14.50 14.18 8.18
C ASN A 55 -14.38 13.77 6.72
N LYS A 56 -14.26 12.46 6.48
CA LYS A 56 -14.31 11.85 5.16
C LYS A 56 -15.63 11.15 4.96
N LEU A 57 -16.19 11.35 3.78
CA LEU A 57 -17.34 10.60 3.29
C LEU A 57 -16.80 9.51 2.37
N VAL A 58 -16.91 8.27 2.84
CA VAL A 58 -16.52 7.08 2.08
C VAL A 58 -17.79 6.41 1.58
N VAL A 59 -17.84 6.16 0.28
CA VAL A 59 -18.92 5.40 -0.37
C VAL A 59 -18.36 4.07 -0.80
N ASN A 60 -18.89 2.99 -0.25
CA ASN A 60 -18.47 1.63 -0.60
C ASN A 60 -19.20 1.13 -1.86
N HIS A 61 -18.75 0.01 -2.45
CA HIS A 61 -19.36 -0.60 -3.64
C HIS A 61 -20.80 -1.08 -3.44
N LEU A 62 -21.26 -1.19 -2.19
CA LEU A 62 -22.64 -1.49 -1.80
C LEU A 62 -23.49 -0.22 -1.53
N GLU A 63 -23.05 0.95 -2.01
CA GLU A 63 -23.70 2.26 -1.79
C GLU A 63 -23.86 2.67 -0.30
N LYS A 64 -23.16 1.99 0.60
CA LYS A 64 -23.11 2.36 2.01
C LYS A 64 -22.28 3.63 2.15
N ILE A 65 -22.90 4.67 2.72
CA ILE A 65 -22.25 5.95 3.01
C ILE A 65 -21.77 5.93 4.47
N ILE A 66 -20.47 6.12 4.67
CA ILE A 66 -19.85 6.21 5.99
C ILE A 66 -19.18 7.58 6.09
N VAL A 67 -19.55 8.34 7.11
CA VAL A 67 -18.92 9.63 7.42
C VAL A 67 -18.08 9.44 8.68
N THR A 68 -16.77 9.56 8.57
CA THR A 68 -15.86 9.35 9.72
C THR A 68 -14.60 10.21 9.61
N SER A 69 -14.05 10.59 10.77
CA SER A 69 -12.72 11.19 10.92
C SER A 69 -11.64 10.16 11.28
N ASP A 70 -12.03 8.94 11.64
CA ASP A 70 -11.09 7.90 12.02
C ASP A 70 -10.47 7.25 10.79
N CYS A 71 -9.13 7.27 10.71
CA CYS A 71 -8.44 6.72 9.56
C CYS A 71 -8.43 5.20 9.55
N ALA A 72 -8.55 4.53 10.69
CA ALA A 72 -8.59 3.08 10.68
C ALA A 72 -9.86 2.58 9.98
N THR A 73 -10.99 3.23 10.26
CA THR A 73 -12.26 3.01 9.56
C THR A 73 -12.17 3.37 8.07
N ILE A 74 -11.56 4.51 7.73
CA ILE A 74 -11.36 4.90 6.32
C ILE A 74 -10.54 3.86 5.56
N LEU A 75 -9.45 3.37 6.17
CA LEU A 75 -8.55 2.38 5.56
C LEU A 75 -9.17 0.97 5.47
N LYS A 76 -10.11 0.63 6.36
CA LYS A 76 -10.88 -0.62 6.27
C LYS A 76 -11.84 -0.63 5.09
N GLU A 77 -12.45 0.52 4.78
CA GLU A 77 -13.40 0.66 3.68
C GLU A 77 -12.72 0.91 2.32
N LEU A 78 -11.45 1.34 2.33
CA LEU A 78 -10.65 1.51 1.11
C LEU A 78 -10.10 0.17 0.61
N GLU A 79 -10.37 -0.16 -0.66
CA GLU A 79 -9.81 -1.33 -1.33
C GLU A 79 -8.37 -1.07 -1.83
N VAL A 80 -7.39 -1.42 -0.99
CA VAL A 80 -5.96 -1.26 -1.32
C VAL A 80 -5.42 -2.50 -2.03
N GLN A 81 -5.12 -2.39 -3.32
CA GLN A 81 -4.52 -3.46 -4.14
C GLN A 81 -2.99 -3.56 -3.99
N HIS A 82 -2.33 -2.45 -3.66
CA HIS A 82 -0.87 -2.38 -3.64
C HIS A 82 -0.28 -3.03 -2.37
N PRO A 83 0.69 -3.96 -2.46
CA PRO A 83 1.18 -4.73 -1.31
C PRO A 83 1.84 -3.86 -0.23
N ALA A 84 2.65 -2.88 -0.62
CA ALA A 84 3.27 -1.95 0.34
C ALA A 84 2.23 -1.12 1.11
N ALA A 85 1.15 -0.72 0.44
CA ALA A 85 0.07 0.04 1.05
C ALA A 85 -0.78 -0.84 1.98
N LYS A 86 -0.95 -2.13 1.66
CA LYS A 86 -1.63 -3.09 2.54
C LYS A 86 -0.89 -3.28 3.87
N MET A 87 0.45 -3.28 3.86
CA MET A 87 1.23 -3.33 5.09
C MET A 87 0.97 -2.12 6.00
N LEU A 88 0.81 -0.93 5.42
CA LEU A 88 0.48 0.29 6.17
C LEU A 88 -0.92 0.20 6.80
N VAL A 89 -1.91 -0.34 6.08
CA VAL A 89 -3.26 -0.56 6.62
C VAL A 89 -3.23 -1.51 7.80
N LEU A 90 -2.49 -2.61 7.71
CA LEU A 90 -2.36 -3.58 8.81
C LEU A 90 -1.70 -2.95 10.04
N ALA A 91 -0.63 -2.17 9.85
CA ALA A 91 0.02 -1.46 10.95
C ALA A 91 -0.93 -0.45 11.63
N ALA A 92 -1.72 0.29 10.83
CA ALA A 92 -2.73 1.21 11.35
C ALA A 92 -3.82 0.48 12.15
N GLN A 93 -4.29 -0.68 11.67
CA GLN A 93 -5.26 -1.51 12.39
C GLN A 93 -4.71 -2.06 13.70
N MET A 94 -3.44 -2.47 13.73
CA MET A 94 -2.80 -2.94 14.97
C MET A 94 -2.71 -1.81 16.00
N GLN A 95 -2.35 -0.59 15.57
CA GLN A 95 -2.30 0.57 16.46
C GLN A 95 -3.68 0.92 17.05
N GLU A 96 -4.71 0.91 16.21
CA GLU A 96 -6.10 1.11 16.66
C GLU A 96 -6.50 0.04 17.69
N ASN A 97 -6.13 -1.22 17.46
CA ASN A 97 -6.50 -2.32 18.34
C ASN A 97 -5.76 -2.30 19.70
N GLU A 98 -4.50 -1.86 19.73
CA GLU A 98 -3.71 -1.82 20.97
C GLU A 98 -3.95 -0.55 21.79
N TYR A 99 -4.00 0.62 21.14
CA TYR A 99 -4.00 1.92 21.81
C TYR A 99 -5.26 2.76 21.55
N GLY A 100 -6.06 2.43 20.53
CA GLY A 100 -7.33 3.09 20.25
C GLY A 100 -7.26 4.55 19.80
N ASP A 101 -6.07 5.14 19.74
CA ASP A 101 -5.84 6.54 19.37
C ASP A 101 -4.54 6.70 18.56
N ASN A 102 -4.37 7.85 17.91
CA ASN A 102 -3.20 8.22 17.10
C ASN A 102 -2.94 7.34 15.86
N THR A 103 -3.93 6.60 15.36
CA THR A 103 -3.82 5.84 14.10
C THR A 103 -3.42 6.75 12.91
N ASN A 104 -3.90 8.00 12.93
CA ASN A 104 -3.58 9.03 11.93
C ASN A 104 -2.11 9.47 12.02
N PHE A 105 -1.52 9.50 13.22
CA PHE A 105 -0.13 9.88 13.44
C PHE A 105 0.81 8.77 12.96
N VAL A 106 0.53 7.50 13.30
CA VAL A 106 1.32 6.35 12.85
C VAL A 106 1.31 6.24 11.33
N SER A 107 0.15 6.43 10.70
CA SER A 107 0.03 6.42 9.23
C SER A 107 0.89 7.51 8.59
N ASN A 108 0.82 8.76 9.07
CA ASN A 108 1.61 9.86 8.52
C ASN A 108 3.11 9.69 8.76
N LEU A 109 3.52 9.27 9.97
CA LEU A 109 4.91 9.10 10.35
C LEU A 109 5.59 7.99 9.52
N CYS A 110 4.89 6.88 9.30
CA CYS A 110 5.43 5.77 8.51
C CYS A 110 5.68 6.17 7.05
N ILE A 111 4.80 7.02 6.51
CA ILE A 111 4.90 7.50 5.12
C ILE A 111 5.97 8.58 4.97
N GLU A 112 6.15 9.44 5.97
CA GLU A 112 7.26 10.41 6.02
C GLU A 112 8.63 9.72 6.07
N GLN A 113 8.78 8.68 6.90
CA GLN A 113 10.03 7.92 7.02
C GLN A 113 10.40 7.18 5.73
N LEU A 114 9.41 6.65 4.99
CA LEU A 114 9.62 6.03 3.68
C LEU A 114 10.17 7.03 2.64
N GLY A 115 9.75 8.29 2.69
CA GLY A 115 10.29 9.34 1.82
C GLY A 115 11.72 9.76 2.20
N ARG A 116 12.04 9.72 3.50
CA ARG A 116 13.36 10.10 4.03
C ARG A 116 14.45 9.07 3.78
N PHE A 117 14.10 7.79 3.70
CA PHE A 117 15.07 6.68 3.55
C PHE A 117 15.76 6.61 2.17
N ILE A 118 15.32 7.39 1.18
CA ILE A 118 15.85 7.35 -0.21
C ILE A 118 16.61 8.61 -0.61
N CYS A 119 16.24 9.77 -0.05
CA CYS A 119 16.97 11.01 -0.28
C CYS A 119 18.25 11.13 0.58
N GLY A 120 18.59 10.11 1.38
CA GLY A 120 19.77 10.06 2.24
C GLY A 120 20.85 9.14 1.69
#